data_AF-A0A7S3WA64-F1
#
_entry.id   AF-A0A7S3WA64-F1
#
_cell.length_a   1.000
_cell.length_b   1.000
_cell.length_c   1.000
_cell.angle_alpha   90.00
_cell.angle_beta   90.00
_cell.angle_gamma   90.00
#
_symmetry.space_group_name_H-M   'P 1'
#
loop_
_entity.id
_entity.type
_entity.pdbx_description
1 polymer ?
#
loop_
_entity_poly.entity_id
_entity_poly.type
_entity_poly.pdbx_seq_one_letter_code
_entity_poly.pdbx_strand_id
1 'polypeptide(L)'
;SQLHSRALAQEAMAEDAPMAENGASGELENGAENEELKKVAGDLSELALKIWTSMEETKALDASDNGLDDDMVRRLINGLHTIAKQTGYLTERLRPFPCESISFARNPISRAGCGEVVQLARTHGCNAASVDLSKCRLDDTAATEELSRLVKNSGTWRGASTFLTELRLDGNNIGKAGASKLIQYAHWARVGYTNTAPKEEEKPPVFVLRLADNAIGSPGALVDEMVGKKIKVSAAAEPEPDTTVLLPDFDDQRDPLPEPPPRMRGGGST
;
A
#
# COMPACT_ATOMS: atom_id res chain seq x y z
N SER A 1 -65.40 11.63 29.37
CA SER A 1 -65.44 10.69 28.25
C SER A 1 -64.01 10.44 27.80
N GLN A 2 -63.56 9.18 27.88
CA GLN A 2 -62.57 8.47 27.07
C GLN A 2 -61.32 9.22 26.54
N LEU A 3 -60.10 8.87 27.00
CA LEU A 3 -59.13 7.95 26.34
C LEU A 3 -58.63 8.55 24.99
N HIS A 4 -57.38 8.94 24.71
CA HIS A 4 -56.03 8.45 24.99
C HIS A 4 -55.00 9.56 24.62
N SER A 5 -53.68 9.54 24.87
CA SER A 5 -52.79 8.71 25.72
C SER A 5 -51.43 9.42 25.96
N ARG A 6 -50.74 9.00 27.05
CA ARG A 6 -49.28 9.02 27.30
C ARG A 6 -48.34 9.87 26.41
N ALA A 7 -47.85 10.97 26.98
CA ALA A 7 -46.47 11.41 26.82
C ALA A 7 -45.84 11.47 28.23
N LEU A 8 -45.15 10.39 28.62
CA LEU A 8 -44.45 10.29 29.90
C LEU A 8 -43.08 9.64 29.68
N ALA A 9 -42.06 10.30 30.20
CA ALA A 9 -40.73 9.82 30.56
C ALA A 9 -40.23 8.53 29.90
N GLN A 10 -39.21 8.69 29.04
CA GLN A 10 -38.15 7.70 28.94
C GLN A 10 -36.79 8.41 28.96
N GLU A 11 -36.28 8.59 30.17
CA GLU A 11 -34.85 8.58 30.42
C GLU A 11 -34.35 7.19 29.95
N ALA A 12 -33.73 7.14 28.77
CA ALA A 12 -32.98 5.98 28.35
C ALA A 12 -31.56 6.15 28.87
N MET A 13 -31.22 5.34 29.88
CA MET A 13 -29.92 5.34 30.54
C MET A 13 -28.79 5.22 29.51
N ALA A 14 -27.73 6.00 29.71
CA ALA A 14 -26.44 5.64 29.14
C ALA A 14 -25.95 4.40 29.87
N GLU A 15 -26.20 3.21 29.29
CA GLU A 15 -25.52 1.99 29.74
C GLU A 15 -24.03 2.13 29.41
N ASP A 16 -23.19 1.95 30.42
CA ASP A 16 -21.75 1.77 30.26
C ASP A 16 -21.49 0.66 29.24
N ALA A 17 -21.04 1.03 28.05
CA ALA A 17 -20.38 0.10 27.16
C ALA A 17 -19.04 -0.26 27.82
N PRO A 18 -18.80 -1.52 28.21
CA PRO A 18 -17.55 -1.88 28.88
C PRO A 18 -16.39 -1.58 27.93
N MET A 19 -15.48 -0.71 28.37
CA MET A 19 -14.19 -0.48 27.74
C MET A 19 -13.48 -1.83 27.63
N ALA A 20 -13.36 -2.33 26.40
CA ALA A 20 -12.63 -3.55 26.11
C ALA A 20 -11.12 -3.28 26.18
N GLU A 21 -10.61 -3.01 27.38
CA GLU A 21 -9.21 -3.26 27.70
C GLU A 21 -8.95 -4.75 27.54
N ASN A 22 -8.48 -5.14 26.37
CA ASN A 22 -7.77 -6.40 26.16
C ASN A 22 -6.49 -6.07 25.40
N GLY A 23 -5.47 -5.66 26.16
CA GLY A 23 -4.08 -5.75 25.73
C GLY A 23 -3.72 -7.23 25.59
N ALA A 24 -4.03 -7.81 24.43
CA ALA A 24 -3.66 -9.17 24.10
C ALA A 24 -2.22 -9.20 23.57
N SER A 25 -1.25 -8.90 24.44
CA SER A 25 0.15 -9.32 24.23
C SER A 25 0.23 -10.83 24.46
N GLY A 26 -0.35 -11.58 23.52
CA GLY A 26 -0.33 -13.04 23.51
C GLY A 26 1.07 -13.51 23.14
N GLU A 27 1.88 -13.83 24.14
CA GLU A 27 3.11 -14.59 23.93
C GLU A 27 2.72 -15.93 23.26
N LEU A 28 3.39 -16.25 22.15
CA LEU A 28 3.12 -17.46 21.34
C LEU A 28 3.71 -18.71 22.02
N GLU A 29 3.26 -18.99 23.23
CA GLU A 29 3.67 -20.12 24.07
C GLU A 29 2.94 -21.42 23.69
N ASN A 30 3.13 -21.91 22.46
CA ASN A 30 2.69 -23.26 22.09
C ASN A 30 3.58 -23.90 21.01
N GLY A 31 4.10 -25.09 21.31
CA GLY A 31 5.02 -25.81 20.41
C GLY A 31 4.41 -26.19 19.05
N ALA A 32 3.09 -26.33 18.96
CA ALA A 32 2.39 -26.65 17.70
C ALA A 32 2.18 -25.42 16.79
N GLU A 33 2.02 -24.23 17.37
CA GLU A 33 1.80 -22.98 16.62
C GLU A 33 3.10 -22.55 15.90
N ASN A 34 4.24 -22.80 16.56
CA ASN A 34 5.59 -22.61 16.01
C ASN A 34 5.88 -23.56 14.82
N GLU A 35 5.37 -24.80 14.85
CA GLU A 35 5.51 -25.77 13.73
C GLU A 35 4.75 -25.33 12.47
N GLU A 36 3.52 -24.80 12.58
CA GLU A 36 2.78 -24.30 11.42
C GLU A 36 3.47 -23.07 10.81
N LEU A 37 3.95 -22.15 11.64
CA LEU A 37 4.69 -20.98 11.18
C LEU A 37 6.00 -21.38 10.47
N LYS A 38 6.75 -22.34 11.01
CA LYS A 38 7.95 -22.92 10.37
C LYS A 38 7.67 -23.59 9.04
N LYS A 39 6.55 -24.31 8.94
CA LYS A 39 6.13 -24.96 7.68
C LYS A 39 5.83 -23.96 6.56
N VAL A 40 5.37 -22.76 6.90
CA VAL A 40 4.92 -21.74 5.93
C VAL A 40 6.02 -20.71 5.61
N ALA A 41 6.70 -20.18 6.62
CA ALA A 41 7.73 -19.16 6.45
C ALA A 41 9.15 -19.75 6.31
N GLY A 42 9.39 -20.95 6.85
CA GLY A 42 10.70 -21.61 6.81
C GLY A 42 11.72 -20.94 7.73
N ASP A 43 12.85 -20.56 7.16
CA ASP A 43 13.91 -19.75 7.79
C ASP A 43 13.44 -18.34 8.17
N LEU A 44 12.33 -17.85 7.61
CA LEU A 44 11.79 -16.50 7.88
C LEU A 44 10.83 -16.45 9.09
N SER A 45 10.59 -17.54 9.80
CA SER A 45 9.65 -17.56 10.94
C SER A 45 10.02 -16.59 12.05
N GLU A 46 11.29 -16.49 12.42
CA GLU A 46 11.77 -15.57 13.46
C GLU A 46 11.63 -14.10 13.01
N LEU A 47 11.88 -13.81 11.73
CA LEU A 47 11.65 -12.49 11.15
C LEU A 47 10.17 -12.13 11.13
N ALA A 48 9.28 -13.09 10.77
CA ALA A 48 7.84 -12.88 10.79
C ALA A 48 7.32 -12.55 12.19
N LEU A 49 7.79 -13.25 13.22
CA LEU A 49 7.46 -12.97 14.62
C LEU A 49 7.93 -11.58 15.05
N LYS A 50 9.21 -11.26 14.79
CA LYS A 50 9.80 -9.95 15.11
C LYS A 50 9.03 -8.80 14.45
N ILE A 51 8.69 -8.93 13.17
CA ILE A 51 7.91 -7.92 12.43
C ILE A 51 6.49 -7.82 13.00
N TRP A 52 5.84 -8.95 13.33
CA TRP A 52 4.50 -8.94 13.91
C TRP A 52 4.46 -8.20 15.24
N THR A 53 5.30 -8.59 16.21
CA THR A 53 5.38 -7.93 17.52
C THR A 53 5.70 -6.45 17.40
N SER A 54 6.68 -6.08 16.57
CA SER A 54 7.02 -4.68 16.31
C SER A 54 5.86 -3.91 15.67
N MET A 55 5.09 -4.53 14.77
CA MET A 55 3.95 -3.90 14.09
C MET A 55 2.79 -3.63 15.06
N GLU A 56 2.55 -4.51 16.03
CA GLU A 56 1.51 -4.28 17.05
C GLU A 56 1.81 -3.03 17.91
N GLU A 57 3.07 -2.77 18.23
CA GLU A 57 3.50 -1.59 18.99
C GLU A 57 3.54 -0.33 18.11
N THR A 58 4.23 -0.40 16.97
CA THR A 58 4.62 0.78 16.16
C THR A 58 3.63 1.16 15.06
N LYS A 59 2.68 0.26 14.75
CA LYS A 59 1.81 0.33 13.55
C LYS A 59 2.59 0.36 12.22
N ALA A 60 3.84 -0.10 12.21
CA ALA A 60 4.65 -0.23 11.01
C ALA A 60 4.98 -1.70 10.72
N LEU A 61 4.65 -2.16 9.51
CA LEU A 61 5.16 -3.43 8.98
C LEU A 61 6.46 -3.14 8.26
N ASP A 62 7.61 -3.26 8.95
CA ASP A 62 8.93 -3.03 8.36
C ASP A 62 9.69 -4.34 8.11
N ALA A 63 9.74 -4.74 6.85
CA ALA A 63 10.54 -5.85 6.33
C ALA A 63 11.77 -5.37 5.54
N SER A 64 12.15 -4.09 5.64
CA SER A 64 13.23 -3.52 4.83
C SER A 64 14.61 -4.10 5.16
N ASP A 65 15.50 -4.14 4.16
CA ASP A 65 16.92 -4.51 4.33
C ASP A 65 17.20 -5.92 4.88
N ASN A 66 16.30 -6.88 4.60
CA ASN A 66 16.43 -8.28 5.03
C ASN A 66 16.90 -9.22 3.90
N GLY A 67 17.30 -8.67 2.75
CA GLY A 67 17.77 -9.44 1.59
C GLY A 67 16.67 -10.26 0.89
N LEU A 68 15.40 -9.94 1.10
CA LEU A 68 14.26 -10.72 0.65
C LEU A 68 14.13 -10.74 -0.88
N ASP A 69 14.16 -11.92 -1.48
CA ASP A 69 13.72 -12.13 -2.87
C ASP A 69 12.18 -12.29 -2.97
N ASP A 70 11.68 -12.48 -4.19
CA ASP A 70 10.24 -12.62 -4.47
C ASP A 70 9.57 -13.79 -3.73
N ASP A 71 10.28 -14.91 -3.54
CA ASP A 71 9.75 -16.07 -2.81
C ASP A 71 9.81 -15.86 -1.30
N MET A 72 10.89 -15.24 -0.81
CA MET A 72 11.03 -14.85 0.59
C MET A 72 9.94 -13.87 1.02
N VAL A 73 9.61 -12.86 0.20
CA VAL A 73 8.48 -11.95 0.44
C VAL A 73 7.17 -12.74 0.56
N ARG A 74 6.88 -13.63 -0.38
CA ARG A 74 5.68 -14.47 -0.36
C ARG A 74 5.61 -15.35 0.90
N ARG A 75 6.72 -15.98 1.30
CA ARG A 75 6.81 -16.82 2.51
C ARG A 75 6.65 -15.99 3.79
N LEU A 76 7.29 -14.83 3.88
CA LEU A 76 7.16 -13.90 5.01
C LEU A 76 5.72 -13.43 5.18
N ILE A 77 5.07 -12.98 4.09
CA ILE A 77 3.67 -12.53 4.10
C ILE A 77 2.74 -13.66 4.54
N ASN A 78 2.96 -14.89 4.07
CA ASN A 78 2.19 -16.05 4.53
C ASN A 78 2.45 -16.38 6.01
N GLY A 79 3.67 -16.19 6.52
CA GLY A 79 3.99 -16.27 7.94
C GLY A 79 3.23 -15.25 8.79
N LEU A 80 3.18 -13.99 8.35
CA LEU A 80 2.37 -12.94 9.00
C LEU A 80 0.88 -13.30 9.01
N HIS A 81 0.33 -13.86 7.91
CA HIS A 81 -1.05 -14.36 7.90
C HIS A 81 -1.29 -15.53 8.86
N THR A 82 -0.30 -16.39 9.10
CA THR A 82 -0.38 -17.47 10.10
C THR A 82 -0.42 -16.90 11.52
N ILE A 83 0.51 -16.00 11.85
CA ILE A 83 0.55 -15.33 13.18
C ILE A 83 -0.77 -14.58 13.43
N ALA A 84 -1.27 -13.82 12.44
CA ALA A 84 -2.53 -13.08 12.54
C ALA A 84 -3.76 -13.97 12.81
N LYS A 85 -3.74 -15.24 12.41
CA LYS A 85 -4.80 -16.21 12.76
C LYS A 85 -4.62 -16.73 14.18
N GLN A 86 -3.39 -17.10 14.55
CA GLN A 86 -3.04 -17.63 15.87
C GLN A 86 -3.33 -16.63 16.99
N THR A 87 -3.01 -15.35 16.79
CA THR A 87 -3.31 -14.25 17.72
C THR A 87 -4.78 -13.79 17.72
N GLY A 88 -5.65 -14.42 16.93
CA GLY A 88 -7.08 -14.05 16.85
C GLY A 88 -7.37 -12.71 16.18
N TYR A 89 -6.41 -12.08 15.50
CA TYR A 89 -6.68 -10.88 14.69
C TYR A 89 -7.57 -11.21 13.48
N LEU A 90 -7.28 -12.29 12.76
CA LEU A 90 -8.07 -12.78 11.64
C LEU A 90 -9.17 -13.75 12.12
N THR A 91 -10.23 -13.19 12.69
CA THR A 91 -11.51 -13.91 12.92
C THR A 91 -12.40 -13.88 11.67
N GLU A 92 -13.58 -14.53 11.73
CA GLU A 92 -14.57 -14.60 10.64
C GLU A 92 -14.97 -13.25 10.02
N ARG A 93 -14.74 -12.14 10.75
CA ARG A 93 -14.74 -10.79 10.19
C ARG A 93 -13.31 -10.34 9.97
N LEU A 94 -12.84 -10.47 8.72
CA LEU A 94 -11.53 -10.01 8.21
C LEU A 94 -11.11 -8.69 8.85
N ARG A 95 -10.26 -8.72 9.88
CA ARG A 95 -9.63 -7.51 10.42
C ARG A 95 -8.39 -7.19 9.58
N PRO A 96 -8.15 -5.92 9.22
CA PRO A 96 -6.86 -5.50 8.70
C PRO A 96 -5.74 -5.82 9.71
N PHE A 97 -4.52 -6.00 9.22
CA PHE A 97 -3.33 -5.95 10.07
C PHE A 97 -3.26 -4.59 10.78
N PRO A 98 -2.69 -4.53 12.00
CA PRO A 98 -2.56 -3.30 12.76
C PRO A 98 -1.44 -2.39 12.22
N CYS A 99 -1.38 -2.15 10.91
CA CYS A 99 -0.38 -1.31 10.26
C CYS A 99 -0.98 -0.09 9.54
N GLU A 100 -0.32 1.05 9.74
CA GLU A 100 -0.54 2.34 9.08
C GLU A 100 0.58 2.65 8.07
N SER A 101 1.67 1.89 8.10
CA SER A 101 2.75 1.91 7.10
C SER A 101 3.27 0.50 6.79
N ILE A 102 3.72 0.31 5.55
CA ILE A 102 4.30 -0.95 5.06
C ILE A 102 5.62 -0.64 4.35
N SER A 103 6.70 -1.29 4.75
CA SER A 103 8.03 -1.14 4.13
C SER A 103 8.60 -2.49 3.75
N PHE A 104 8.98 -2.63 2.49
CA PHE A 104 9.77 -3.74 1.95
C PHE A 104 11.04 -3.22 1.28
N ALA A 105 11.44 -1.97 1.57
CA ALA A 105 12.56 -1.27 0.95
C ALA A 105 13.90 -2.03 1.05
N ARG A 106 14.84 -1.71 0.14
CA ARG A 106 16.22 -2.25 0.13
C ARG A 106 16.31 -3.78 0.01
N ASN A 107 15.27 -4.44 -0.49
CA ASN A 107 15.25 -5.88 -0.75
C ASN A 107 15.35 -6.15 -2.27
N PRO A 108 16.02 -7.23 -2.73
CA PRO A 108 16.21 -7.56 -4.16
C PRO A 108 14.95 -8.11 -4.87
N ILE A 109 13.77 -7.63 -4.46
CA ILE A 109 12.44 -7.89 -5.01
C ILE A 109 12.42 -7.57 -6.52
N SER A 110 11.48 -8.16 -7.25
CA SER A 110 11.16 -7.82 -8.63
C SER A 110 9.67 -7.49 -8.75
N ARG A 111 9.14 -7.44 -9.98
CA ARG A 111 7.68 -7.39 -10.20
C ARG A 111 6.93 -8.47 -9.40
N ALA A 112 7.45 -9.69 -9.30
CA ALA A 112 6.70 -10.81 -8.70
C ALA A 112 6.43 -10.61 -7.20
N GLY A 113 7.48 -10.33 -6.41
CA GLY A 113 7.35 -10.01 -4.99
C GLY A 113 6.65 -8.66 -4.76
N CYS A 114 6.82 -7.69 -5.66
CA CYS A 114 6.00 -6.47 -5.65
C CYS A 114 4.50 -6.79 -5.76
N GLY A 115 4.10 -7.78 -6.57
CA GLY A 115 2.71 -8.23 -6.67
C GLY A 115 2.16 -8.76 -5.33
N GLU A 116 2.97 -9.48 -4.57
CA GLU A 116 2.62 -9.98 -3.23
C GLU A 116 2.45 -8.83 -2.23
N VAL A 117 3.39 -7.86 -2.19
CA VAL A 117 3.28 -6.66 -1.33
C VAL A 117 2.06 -5.81 -1.71
N VAL A 118 1.82 -5.62 -3.01
CA VAL A 118 0.64 -4.91 -3.53
C VAL A 118 -0.66 -5.61 -3.15
N GLN A 119 -0.69 -6.95 -3.15
CA GLN A 119 -1.85 -7.71 -2.75
C GLN A 119 -2.09 -7.61 -1.24
N LEU A 120 -1.05 -7.76 -0.41
CA LEU A 120 -1.09 -7.56 1.04
C LEU A 120 -1.66 -6.17 1.39
N ALA A 121 -1.08 -5.11 0.84
CA ALA A 121 -1.47 -3.72 1.13
C ALA A 121 -2.93 -3.42 0.73
N ARG A 122 -3.52 -4.17 -0.21
CA ARG A 122 -4.92 -3.97 -0.65
C ARG A 122 -5.95 -4.83 0.10
N THR A 123 -5.51 -5.88 0.80
CA THR A 123 -6.39 -6.80 1.54
C THR A 123 -6.26 -6.64 3.04
N HIS A 124 -5.13 -7.01 3.62
CA HIS A 124 -4.91 -7.01 5.07
C HIS A 124 -4.19 -5.75 5.53
N GLY A 125 -3.26 -5.22 4.73
CA GLY A 125 -2.61 -3.94 4.98
C GLY A 125 -3.43 -2.71 4.56
N CYS A 126 -4.75 -2.82 4.37
CA CYS A 126 -5.58 -1.78 3.73
C CYS A 126 -5.77 -0.49 4.54
N ASN A 127 -5.27 -0.44 5.78
CA ASN A 127 -5.22 0.77 6.59
C ASN A 127 -3.91 1.55 6.41
N ALA A 128 -2.94 1.02 5.65
CA ALA A 128 -1.66 1.68 5.42
C ALA A 128 -1.80 2.94 4.57
N ALA A 129 -1.42 4.08 5.16
CA ALA A 129 -1.35 5.37 4.46
C ALA A 129 -0.07 5.50 3.63
N SER A 130 0.99 4.75 3.97
CA SER A 130 2.26 4.74 3.23
C SER A 130 2.76 3.34 2.88
N VAL A 131 3.35 3.21 1.68
CA VAL A 131 4.07 2.02 1.22
C VAL A 131 5.46 2.42 0.75
N ASP A 132 6.50 1.77 1.28
CA ASP A 132 7.88 1.94 0.86
C ASP A 132 8.41 0.69 0.14
N LEU A 133 8.71 0.88 -1.14
CA LEU A 133 9.32 -0.09 -2.05
C LEU A 133 10.56 0.54 -2.72
N SER A 134 11.24 1.46 -2.05
CA SER A 134 12.49 2.03 -2.51
C SER A 134 13.60 0.96 -2.60
N LYS A 135 14.44 1.04 -3.64
CA LYS A 135 15.59 0.15 -3.87
C LYS A 135 15.20 -1.34 -4.00
N CYS A 136 14.08 -1.60 -4.68
CA CYS A 136 13.46 -2.92 -4.88
C CYS A 136 13.47 -3.41 -6.34
N ARG A 137 14.46 -3.01 -7.15
CA ARG A 137 14.65 -3.36 -8.58
C ARG A 137 13.41 -3.25 -9.49
N LEU A 138 12.41 -2.45 -9.10
CA LEU A 138 11.14 -2.32 -9.81
C LEU A 138 11.32 -1.57 -11.13
N ASP A 139 10.62 -1.98 -12.18
CA ASP A 139 10.73 -1.43 -13.54
C ASP A 139 9.38 -0.90 -14.04
N ASP A 140 9.32 -0.47 -15.31
CA ASP A 140 8.06 -0.05 -15.96
C ASP A 140 7.01 -1.17 -15.99
N THR A 141 7.40 -2.44 -16.02
CA THR A 141 6.49 -3.58 -15.93
C THR A 141 5.85 -3.66 -14.54
N ALA A 142 6.64 -3.56 -13.47
CA ALA A 142 6.14 -3.51 -12.09
C ALA A 142 5.27 -2.26 -11.84
N ALA A 143 5.67 -1.11 -12.36
CA ALA A 143 4.93 0.15 -12.27
C ALA A 143 3.54 0.05 -12.91
N THR A 144 3.45 -0.55 -14.10
CA THR A 144 2.19 -0.61 -14.86
C THR A 144 1.27 -1.75 -14.42
N GLU A 145 1.79 -2.96 -14.20
CA GLU A 145 0.98 -4.14 -13.90
C GLU A 145 0.61 -4.23 -12.40
N GLU A 146 1.53 -3.94 -11.48
CA GLU A 146 1.29 -4.14 -10.03
C GLU A 146 1.09 -2.82 -9.27
N LEU A 147 2.08 -1.93 -9.23
CA LEU A 147 2.03 -0.70 -8.42
C LEU A 147 0.84 0.20 -8.80
N SER A 148 0.39 0.15 -10.06
CA SER A 148 -0.81 0.87 -10.50
C SER A 148 -2.08 0.49 -9.73
N ARG A 149 -2.12 -0.68 -9.07
CA ARG A 149 -3.26 -1.16 -8.25
C ARG A 149 -3.33 -0.45 -6.90
N LEU A 150 -2.19 -0.04 -6.34
CA LEU A 150 -2.10 0.76 -5.11
C LEU A 150 -2.63 2.18 -5.34
N VAL A 151 -2.07 2.86 -6.34
CA VAL A 151 -2.36 4.29 -6.58
C VAL A 151 -3.80 4.55 -7.03
N LYS A 152 -4.49 3.53 -7.55
CA LYS A 152 -5.93 3.55 -7.88
C LYS A 152 -6.85 3.62 -6.65
N ASN A 153 -6.31 3.56 -5.43
CA ASN A 153 -7.04 3.42 -4.17
C ASN A 153 -8.14 2.34 -4.23
N SER A 154 -7.76 1.15 -4.67
CA SER A 154 -8.70 0.04 -4.89
C SER A 154 -8.74 -0.91 -3.69
N GLY A 155 -8.87 -0.36 -2.48
CA GLY A 155 -9.01 -1.14 -1.24
C GLY A 155 -10.23 -2.06 -1.32
N THR A 156 -10.00 -3.37 -1.14
CA THR A 156 -11.07 -4.37 -1.36
C THR A 156 -11.94 -4.65 -0.14
N TRP A 157 -11.63 -4.05 1.01
CA TRP A 157 -12.33 -4.26 2.27
C TRP A 157 -13.52 -3.29 2.43
N ARG A 158 -14.69 -3.81 2.83
CA ARG A 158 -15.91 -3.00 3.02
C ARG A 158 -15.75 -2.09 4.24
N GLY A 159 -15.32 -0.85 4.00
CA GLY A 159 -15.08 0.17 5.03
C GLY A 159 -13.69 0.79 4.98
N ALA A 160 -12.79 0.30 4.12
CA ALA A 160 -11.48 0.91 3.92
C ALA A 160 -11.63 2.16 3.05
N SER A 161 -11.72 3.33 3.69
CA SER A 161 -11.73 4.64 3.04
C SER A 161 -10.33 5.27 2.90
N THR A 162 -9.31 4.66 3.53
CA THR A 162 -7.94 5.19 3.57
C THR A 162 -7.33 5.21 2.18
N PHE A 163 -7.14 6.41 1.64
CA PHE A 163 -6.25 6.61 0.50
C PHE A 163 -4.81 6.30 0.91
N LEU A 164 -4.09 5.55 0.08
CA LEU A 164 -2.63 5.59 0.11
C LEU A 164 -2.19 7.03 -0.19
N THR A 165 -1.59 7.69 0.80
CA THR A 165 -1.13 9.07 0.72
C THR A 165 0.32 9.15 0.27
N GLU A 166 1.16 8.16 0.58
CA GLU A 166 2.57 8.12 0.12
C GLU A 166 2.97 6.76 -0.48
N LEU A 167 3.66 6.79 -1.62
CA LEU A 167 4.32 5.64 -2.22
C LEU A 167 5.79 6.01 -2.50
N ARG A 168 6.73 5.38 -1.79
CA ARG A 168 8.17 5.55 -2.03
C ARG A 168 8.68 4.51 -3.01
N LEU A 169 9.29 4.96 -4.09
CA LEU A 169 9.87 4.11 -5.14
C LEU A 169 11.30 4.54 -5.49
N ASP A 170 11.97 5.27 -4.59
CA ASP A 170 13.30 5.82 -4.84
C ASP A 170 14.35 4.73 -5.11
N GLY A 171 15.31 4.96 -6.00
CA GLY A 171 16.37 3.99 -6.31
C GLY A 171 15.89 2.72 -7.03
N ASN A 172 14.80 2.80 -7.79
CA ASN A 172 14.30 1.72 -8.65
C ASN A 172 14.64 1.97 -10.13
N ASN A 173 14.28 1.06 -11.01
CA ASN A 173 14.55 1.13 -12.45
C ASN A 173 13.32 1.60 -13.26
N ILE A 174 12.46 2.44 -12.66
CA ILE A 174 11.24 2.93 -13.30
C ILE A 174 11.63 4.01 -14.32
N GLY A 175 11.13 3.88 -15.54
CA GLY A 175 11.32 4.83 -16.63
C GLY A 175 10.16 5.81 -16.76
N LYS A 176 10.23 6.65 -17.80
CA LYS A 176 9.19 7.65 -18.09
C LYS A 176 7.80 7.03 -18.27
N ALA A 177 7.69 5.85 -18.88
CA ALA A 177 6.39 5.25 -19.16
C ALA A 177 5.70 4.71 -17.90
N GLY A 178 6.44 4.05 -16.99
CA GLY A 178 5.93 3.61 -15.69
C GLY A 178 5.54 4.79 -14.81
N ALA A 179 6.43 5.78 -14.66
CA ALA A 179 6.15 6.99 -13.89
C ALA A 179 4.91 7.75 -14.42
N SER A 180 4.82 7.96 -15.73
CA SER A 180 3.64 8.57 -16.39
C SER A 180 2.34 7.82 -16.07
N LYS A 181 2.37 6.48 -16.01
CA LYS A 181 1.19 5.67 -15.69
C LYS A 181 0.81 5.75 -14.21
N LEU A 182 1.78 5.73 -13.29
CA LEU A 182 1.53 5.88 -11.86
C LEU A 182 0.88 7.23 -11.54
N ILE A 183 1.43 8.33 -12.08
CA ILE A 183 0.89 9.68 -11.90
C ILE A 183 -0.55 9.77 -12.44
N GLN A 184 -0.79 9.31 -13.67
CA GLN A 184 -2.13 9.31 -14.26
C GLN A 184 -3.14 8.55 -13.41
N TYR A 185 -2.81 7.33 -12.96
CA TYR A 185 -3.74 6.55 -12.15
C TYR A 185 -3.98 7.14 -10.76
N ALA A 186 -2.95 7.71 -10.12
CA ALA A 186 -3.08 8.40 -8.84
C ALA A 186 -4.02 9.63 -8.92
N HIS A 187 -3.91 10.40 -10.01
CA HIS A 187 -4.77 11.55 -10.29
C HIS A 187 -6.22 11.14 -10.54
N TRP A 188 -6.47 10.23 -11.50
CA TRP A 188 -7.82 9.87 -11.89
C TRP A 188 -8.61 9.16 -10.79
N ALA A 189 -7.95 8.43 -9.89
CA ALA A 189 -8.61 7.87 -8.70
C ALA A 189 -9.13 8.96 -7.75
N ARG A 190 -8.36 10.04 -7.56
CA ARG A 190 -8.73 11.18 -6.70
C ARG A 190 -9.84 12.03 -7.33
N VAL A 191 -9.74 12.34 -8.61
CA VAL A 191 -10.81 13.04 -9.37
C VAL A 191 -12.08 12.19 -9.47
N GLY A 192 -11.96 10.87 -9.57
CA GLY A 192 -13.10 9.95 -9.50
C GLY A 192 -13.83 10.04 -8.16
N TYR A 193 -13.08 10.05 -7.05
CA TYR A 193 -13.64 10.19 -5.71
C TYR A 193 -14.43 11.49 -5.53
N THR A 194 -13.87 12.65 -5.91
CA THR A 194 -14.56 13.96 -5.79
C THR A 194 -15.88 14.03 -6.55
N ASN A 195 -16.03 13.26 -7.65
CA ASN A 195 -17.27 13.23 -8.43
C ASN A 195 -18.35 12.30 -7.81
N THR A 196 -18.02 11.52 -6.79
CA THR A 196 -18.90 10.50 -6.18
C THR A 196 -19.13 10.69 -4.68
N ALA A 197 -18.34 11.55 -4.02
CA ALA A 197 -18.45 11.82 -2.59
C ALA A 197 -19.75 12.62 -2.28
N PRO A 198 -20.51 12.25 -1.23
CA PRO A 198 -21.80 12.87 -0.93
C PRO A 198 -21.74 14.26 -0.29
N LYS A 199 -20.54 14.84 -0.09
CA LYS A 199 -20.31 16.23 0.38
C LYS A 199 -19.01 16.79 -0.21
N GLU A 200 -18.96 18.09 -0.50
CA GLU A 200 -17.78 18.79 -1.05
C GLU A 200 -16.58 18.90 -0.07
N GLU A 201 -16.78 18.58 1.21
CA GLU A 201 -15.84 18.92 2.29
C GLU A 201 -14.64 17.96 2.43
N GLU A 202 -14.73 16.73 1.89
CA GLU A 202 -13.62 15.77 1.89
C GLU A 202 -12.90 15.74 0.53
N LYS A 203 -12.08 16.78 0.25
CA LYS A 203 -11.07 16.69 -0.81
C LYS A 203 -10.15 15.48 -0.51
N PRO A 204 -9.92 14.56 -1.47
CA PRO A 204 -9.06 13.42 -1.24
C PRO A 204 -7.61 13.90 -0.98
N PRO A 205 -6.87 13.24 -0.09
CA PRO A 205 -5.53 13.68 0.27
C PRO A 205 -4.58 13.63 -0.94
N VAL A 206 -3.70 14.63 -1.03
CA VAL A 206 -2.65 14.70 -2.05
C VAL A 206 -1.84 13.39 -2.04
N PHE A 207 -1.53 12.85 -3.22
CA PHE A 207 -0.59 11.73 -3.31
C PHE A 207 0.84 12.24 -3.25
N VAL A 208 1.69 11.62 -2.45
CA VAL A 208 3.14 11.80 -2.52
C VAL A 208 3.73 10.58 -3.22
N LEU A 209 4.31 10.77 -4.40
CA LEU A 209 4.93 9.72 -5.18
C LEU A 209 6.42 10.03 -5.31
N ARG A 210 7.25 9.35 -4.51
CA ARG A 210 8.71 9.54 -4.55
C ARG A 210 9.34 8.65 -5.61
N LEU A 211 10.13 9.27 -6.47
CA LEU A 211 10.71 8.67 -7.68
C LEU A 211 12.17 9.11 -7.88
N ALA A 212 12.88 9.55 -6.83
CA ALA A 212 14.30 9.90 -6.95
C ALA A 212 15.15 8.67 -7.32
N ASP A 213 16.35 8.87 -7.88
CA ASP A 213 17.30 7.80 -8.24
C ASP A 213 16.69 6.71 -9.17
N ASN A 214 15.69 7.09 -9.98
CA ASN A 214 15.07 6.21 -10.98
C ASN A 214 15.69 6.39 -12.37
N ALA A 215 15.09 5.80 -13.42
CA ALA A 215 15.58 5.83 -14.80
C ALA A 215 14.70 6.74 -15.70
N ILE A 216 14.13 7.81 -15.12
CA ILE A 216 13.13 8.66 -15.78
C ILE A 216 13.81 9.64 -16.73
N GLY A 217 13.88 9.26 -18.02
CA GLY A 217 14.37 10.14 -19.08
C GLY A 217 13.56 11.45 -19.20
N SER A 218 14.25 12.58 -19.04
CA SER A 218 13.73 13.96 -19.12
C SER A 218 12.52 14.23 -18.19
N PRO A 219 12.73 14.37 -16.86
CA PRO A 219 11.68 14.63 -15.87
C PRO A 219 10.77 15.81 -16.22
N GLY A 220 11.33 16.96 -16.62
CA GLY A 220 10.55 18.13 -17.08
C GLY A 220 9.60 17.81 -18.23
N ALA A 221 10.04 17.02 -19.23
CA ALA A 221 9.19 16.59 -20.33
C ALA A 221 8.13 15.54 -19.93
N LEU A 222 8.22 14.95 -18.73
CA LEU A 222 7.15 14.17 -18.13
C LEU A 222 6.17 15.08 -17.37
N VAL A 223 6.65 16.11 -16.67
CA VAL A 223 5.78 17.15 -16.07
C VAL A 223 4.94 17.85 -17.16
N ASP A 224 5.55 18.28 -18.26
CA ASP A 224 4.87 18.89 -19.41
C ASP A 224 3.78 17.96 -20.00
N GLU A 225 4.04 16.65 -20.06
CA GLU A 225 3.07 15.65 -20.50
C GLU A 225 1.87 15.55 -19.55
N MET A 226 2.10 15.66 -18.23
CA MET A 226 1.04 15.66 -17.23
C MET A 226 0.21 16.95 -17.29
N VAL A 227 0.86 18.11 -17.40
CA VAL A 227 0.20 19.41 -17.59
C VAL A 227 -0.65 19.42 -18.87
N GLY A 228 -0.12 18.90 -19.98
CA GLY A 228 -0.86 18.74 -21.25
C GLY A 228 -2.08 17.81 -21.14
N LYS A 229 -2.04 16.84 -20.21
CA LYS A 229 -3.18 15.97 -19.85
C LYS A 229 -4.14 16.60 -18.83
N LYS A 230 -3.93 17.86 -18.43
CA LYS A 230 -4.66 18.60 -17.38
C LYS A 230 -4.49 18.02 -15.97
N ILE A 231 -3.40 17.31 -15.73
CA ILE A 231 -3.06 16.72 -14.44
C ILE A 231 -2.21 17.71 -13.65
N LYS A 232 -2.76 18.25 -12.55
CA LYS A 232 -2.00 19.06 -11.58
C LYS A 232 -1.03 18.17 -10.80
N VAL A 233 0.25 18.25 -11.18
CA VAL A 233 1.41 17.75 -10.43
C VAL A 233 2.21 18.90 -9.85
N SER A 234 2.77 18.74 -8.66
CA SER A 234 3.78 19.66 -8.10
C SER A 234 5.09 18.90 -7.91
N ALA A 235 6.20 19.50 -8.34
CA ALA A 235 7.57 19.04 -8.03
C ALA A 235 8.21 19.85 -6.88
N ALA A 236 7.48 20.82 -6.32
CA ALA A 236 7.94 21.59 -5.16
C ALA A 236 7.81 20.76 -3.87
N ALA A 237 8.48 21.18 -2.80
CA ALA A 237 8.41 20.53 -1.50
C ALA A 237 7.01 20.62 -0.85
N GLU A 238 6.22 21.65 -1.19
CA GLU A 238 4.86 21.85 -0.74
C GLU A 238 3.86 21.76 -1.91
N PRO A 239 2.67 21.17 -1.73
CA PRO A 239 1.66 21.06 -2.77
C PRO A 239 0.91 22.40 -2.98
N GLU A 240 0.82 22.84 -4.23
CA GLU A 240 -0.06 23.96 -4.61
C GLU A 240 -1.55 23.61 -4.46
N PRO A 241 -2.46 24.60 -4.37
CA PRO A 241 -3.91 24.36 -4.35
C PRO A 241 -4.41 23.46 -5.49
N ASP A 242 -5.16 22.43 -5.09
CA ASP A 242 -5.66 21.32 -5.93
C ASP A 242 -4.59 20.47 -6.61
N THR A 243 -3.36 20.46 -6.11
CA THR A 243 -2.37 19.42 -6.46
C THR A 243 -2.96 18.05 -6.14
N THR A 244 -2.89 17.12 -7.10
CA THR A 244 -3.35 15.74 -6.89
C THR A 244 -2.22 14.77 -6.64
N VAL A 245 -1.04 15.05 -7.19
CA VAL A 245 0.19 14.27 -7.03
C VAL A 245 1.36 15.22 -6.81
N LEU A 246 2.09 15.01 -5.73
CA LEU A 246 3.32 15.66 -5.33
C LEU A 246 4.48 14.71 -5.68
N LEU A 247 5.49 15.24 -6.36
CA LEU A 247 6.68 14.55 -6.85
C LEU A 247 7.92 15.18 -6.20
N PRO A 248 8.17 14.92 -4.90
CA PRO A 248 9.37 15.44 -4.25
C PRO A 248 10.63 14.79 -4.86
N ASP A 249 11.72 15.56 -4.90
CA ASP A 249 13.06 15.08 -5.27
C ASP A 249 13.13 14.45 -6.69
N PHE A 250 12.27 14.92 -7.61
CA PHE A 250 11.99 14.27 -8.90
C PHE A 250 13.09 14.44 -9.97
N ASP A 251 13.94 15.47 -9.87
CA ASP A 251 14.98 15.75 -10.87
C ASP A 251 16.23 14.87 -10.71
N ASP A 252 16.40 14.18 -9.58
CA ASP A 252 17.50 13.23 -9.35
C ASP A 252 17.20 11.91 -10.06
N GLN A 253 17.71 11.75 -11.28
CA GLN A 253 17.49 10.57 -12.12
C GLN A 253 18.80 10.05 -12.71
N ARG A 254 18.92 8.73 -12.75
CA ARG A 254 19.97 7.99 -13.45
C ARG A 254 19.65 7.94 -14.95
N ASP A 255 20.68 7.67 -15.75
CA ASP A 255 20.52 7.45 -17.19
C ASP A 255 19.45 6.37 -17.47
N PRO A 256 18.56 6.57 -18.45
CA PRO A 256 17.58 5.57 -18.85
C PRO A 256 18.25 4.23 -19.18
N LEU A 257 17.64 3.13 -18.70
CA LEU A 257 18.13 1.81 -19.07
C LEU A 257 18.05 1.62 -20.60
N PRO A 258 19.05 0.96 -21.22
CA PRO A 258 19.05 0.71 -22.65
C PRO A 258 17.82 -0.12 -23.05
N GLU A 259 17.20 0.23 -24.18
CA GLU A 259 16.01 -0.48 -24.66
C GLU A 259 16.30 -1.98 -24.81
N PRO A 260 15.42 -2.87 -24.31
CA PRO A 260 15.58 -4.30 -24.52
C PRO A 260 15.54 -4.60 -26.03
N PRO A 261 16.38 -5.52 -26.53
CA PRO A 261 16.49 -5.77 -27.96
C PRO A 261 15.12 -6.11 -28.57
N PRO A 262 14.80 -5.60 -29.77
CA PRO A 262 13.49 -5.78 -30.37
C PRO A 262 13.17 -7.27 -30.47
N ARG A 263 12.07 -7.69 -29.82
CA ARG A 263 11.60 -9.08 -29.88
C ARG A 263 11.41 -9.45 -31.34
N MET A 264 12.30 -10.29 -31.89
CA MET A 264 12.11 -10.87 -33.22
C MET A 264 10.76 -11.58 -33.20
N ARG A 265 9.78 -11.05 -33.95
CA ARG A 265 8.55 -11.80 -34.24
C ARG A 265 9.01 -13.08 -34.92
N GLY A 266 8.82 -14.21 -34.23
CA GLY A 266 9.07 -15.52 -34.82
C GLY A 266 8.33 -15.59 -36.15
N GLY A 267 9.09 -15.77 -37.23
CA GLY A 267 8.52 -15.85 -38.56
C GLY A 267 7.54 -17.01 -38.60
N GLY A 268 6.28 -16.72 -38.92
CA GLY A 268 5.34 -17.77 -39.30
C GLY A 268 5.82 -18.37 -40.62
N SER A 269 6.52 -19.50 -40.54
CA SER A 269 6.83 -20.30 -41.71
C SER A 269 5.65 -21.19 -42.05
N THR A 270 5.09 -20.91 -43.24
CA THR A 270 4.34 -21.83 -44.14
C THR A 270 3.12 -22.54 -43.55
#